data_AF-A0A2W5D0E1-F1
#
_entry.id   AF-A0A2W5D0E1-F1
#
_cell.length_a   1.000
_cell.length_b   1.000
_cell.length_c   1.000
_cell.angle_alpha   90.00
_cell.angle_beta   90.00
_cell.angle_gamma   90.00
#
_symmetry.space_group_name_H-M   'P 1'
#
loop_
_entity.id
_entity.type
_entity.pdbx_description
1 polymer ?
#
loop_
_entity_poly.entity_id
_entity_poly.type
_entity_poly.pdbx_seq_one_letter_code
_entity_poly.pdbx_strand_id
1 'polypeptide(L)'
;MRLDDLPRRAAVSAMGAAVAEGTGTRFIEVESNLGKVIQDFGSWPIHGHGFALMSVARALAGDIGEVRVPGTHSLRHQKPWGSWLDTDPLFSDERLAIVHDACEAERIDKIRRISSEPLAQAYLRVCWGKVDGMYNCCRCEKCLRTMVSLHALNRLEQFTCFPLPLETRDVARTLLPRDGLRIYLEENIELLRQNRPEERALIAALQRQLRRPIWLAVLRLKWRKRFARLKGHFRRLTRRGAGRDLE
;
A
#
# COMPACT_ATOMS: atom_id res chain seq x y z
N MET A 1 8.52 3.87 6.07
CA MET A 1 8.47 3.95 7.54
C MET A 1 9.64 4.81 7.95
N ARG A 2 9.50 5.72 8.91
CA ARG A 2 10.70 6.35 9.46
C ARG A 2 11.36 5.31 10.37
N LEU A 3 12.69 5.27 10.44
CA LEU A 3 13.38 4.30 11.29
C LEU A 3 13.08 4.50 12.78
N ASP A 4 12.68 5.71 13.17
CA ASP A 4 12.25 6.05 14.52
C ASP A 4 10.76 5.77 14.81
N ASP A 5 10.02 5.19 13.87
CA ASP A 5 8.61 4.80 14.06
C ASP A 5 8.51 3.42 14.76
N LEU A 6 9.00 3.38 16.01
CA LEU A 6 9.11 2.14 16.81
C LEU A 6 7.77 1.40 16.99
N PRO A 7 6.62 2.06 17.25
CA PRO A 7 5.35 1.36 17.36
C PRO A 7 4.96 0.64 16.06
N ARG A 8 5.20 1.28 14.90
CA ARG A 8 4.93 0.66 13.61
C ARG A 8 5.91 -0.48 13.31
N ARG A 9 7.18 -0.35 13.72
CA ARG A 9 8.16 -1.43 13.63
C ARG A 9 7.68 -2.65 14.41
N ALA A 10 7.37 -2.48 15.70
CA ALA A 10 6.87 -3.56 16.55
C ALA A 10 5.63 -4.26 15.98
N ALA A 11 4.67 -3.50 15.44
CA ALA A 11 3.49 -4.07 14.79
C ALA A 11 3.82 -4.89 13.53
N VAL A 12 4.82 -4.48 12.74
CA VAL A 12 5.28 -5.24 11.56
C VAL A 12 6.07 -6.48 11.98
N SER A 13 6.90 -6.39 13.02
CA SER A 13 7.63 -7.54 13.57
C SER A 13 6.66 -8.61 14.11
N ALA A 14 5.65 -8.19 14.88
CA ALA A 14 4.61 -9.08 15.42
C ALA A 14 3.81 -9.76 14.30
N MET A 15 3.42 -9.02 13.26
CA MET A 15 2.81 -9.58 12.06
C MET A 15 3.70 -10.63 11.41
N GLY A 16 4.99 -10.34 11.23
CA GLY A 16 5.93 -11.24 10.57
C GLY A 16 6.15 -12.52 11.35
N ALA A 17 6.27 -12.42 12.68
CA ALA A 17 6.37 -13.57 13.58
C ALA A 17 5.11 -14.47 13.50
N ALA A 18 3.91 -13.88 13.56
CA ALA A 18 2.66 -14.63 13.48
C ALA A 18 2.47 -15.34 12.13
N VAL A 19 2.84 -14.68 11.02
CA VAL A 19 2.80 -15.29 9.69
C VAL A 19 3.83 -16.42 9.58
N ALA A 20 5.05 -16.23 10.10
CA ALA A 20 6.07 -17.27 10.09
C ALA A 20 5.65 -18.51 10.88
N GLU A 21 5.12 -18.32 12.09
CA GLU A 21 4.56 -19.40 12.90
C GLU A 21 3.43 -20.14 12.14
N GLY A 22 2.45 -19.41 11.61
CA GLY A 22 1.32 -20.00 10.91
C GLY A 22 1.65 -20.66 9.55
N THR A 23 2.83 -20.41 9.00
CA THR A 23 3.27 -20.98 7.71
C THR A 23 4.45 -21.94 7.82
N GLY A 24 5.03 -22.11 9.02
CA GLY A 24 6.25 -22.87 9.21
C GLY A 24 7.46 -22.26 8.48
N THR A 25 7.46 -20.95 8.24
CA THR A 25 8.56 -20.25 7.55
C THR A 25 9.46 -19.52 8.53
N ARG A 26 10.68 -19.19 8.09
CA ARG A 26 11.60 -18.35 8.86
C ARG A 26 11.37 -16.87 8.51
N PHE A 27 11.08 -16.06 9.51
CA PHE A 27 11.02 -14.60 9.36
C PHE A 27 12.40 -13.97 9.62
N ILE A 28 12.92 -13.19 8.67
CA ILE A 28 14.17 -12.44 8.79
C ILE A 28 13.85 -10.95 8.65
N GLU A 29 14.20 -10.19 9.68
CA GLU A 29 13.98 -8.73 9.69
C GLU A 29 15.22 -7.99 9.20
N VAL A 30 15.00 -7.06 8.26
CA VAL A 30 16.05 -6.17 7.75
C VAL A 30 15.60 -4.73 7.91
N GLU A 31 16.41 -3.94 8.61
CA GLU A 31 16.21 -2.50 8.76
C GLU A 31 17.13 -1.74 7.80
N SER A 32 16.57 -0.74 7.09
CA SER A 32 17.35 0.05 6.14
C SER A 32 16.78 1.45 5.89
N ASN A 33 17.68 2.40 5.61
CA ASN A 33 17.34 3.76 5.18
C ASN A 33 17.17 3.90 3.64
N LEU A 34 17.21 2.80 2.87
CA LEU A 34 17.09 2.79 1.39
C LEU A 34 15.90 3.63 0.87
N GLY A 35 14.78 3.63 1.60
CA GLY A 35 13.62 4.44 1.26
C GLY A 35 13.90 5.94 1.18
N LYS A 36 14.74 6.47 2.07
CA LYS A 36 15.18 7.87 2.06
C LYS A 36 16.20 8.09 0.95
N VAL A 37 17.24 7.26 0.91
CA VAL A 37 18.33 7.36 -0.07
C VAL A 37 17.76 7.40 -1.49
N ILE A 38 16.89 6.47 -1.86
CA ILE A 38 16.36 6.42 -3.23
C ILE A 38 15.41 7.59 -3.53
N GLN A 39 14.68 8.09 -2.55
CA GLN A 39 13.80 9.25 -2.73
C GLN A 39 14.58 10.55 -2.98
N ASP A 40 15.83 10.62 -2.57
CA ASP A 40 16.71 11.77 -2.84
C ASP A 40 17.15 11.81 -4.33
N PHE A 41 17.16 10.66 -5.01
CA PHE A 41 17.59 10.54 -6.43
C PHE A 41 16.45 10.20 -7.40
N GLY A 42 15.26 9.85 -6.92
CA GLY A 42 14.19 9.42 -7.82
C GLY A 42 12.84 9.15 -7.18
N SER A 43 11.90 8.65 -8.00
CA SER A 43 10.57 8.28 -7.53
C SER A 43 10.58 6.87 -6.95
N TRP A 44 10.24 6.71 -5.67
CA TRP A 44 10.08 5.40 -5.04
C TRP A 44 9.25 4.38 -5.88
N PRO A 45 8.03 4.71 -6.34
CA PRO A 45 7.25 3.77 -7.14
C PRO A 45 7.84 3.47 -8.52
N ILE A 46 8.44 4.45 -9.20
CA ILE A 46 8.85 4.28 -10.61
C ILE A 46 10.26 3.73 -10.71
N HIS A 47 11.16 4.12 -9.80
CA HIS A 47 12.59 3.79 -9.89
C HIS A 47 13.06 2.88 -8.75
N GLY A 48 12.50 3.03 -7.55
CA GLY A 48 13.28 2.69 -6.34
C GLY A 48 12.96 1.39 -5.61
N HIS A 49 11.70 0.97 -5.59
CA HIS A 49 11.29 -0.10 -4.68
C HIS A 49 11.83 -1.48 -5.05
N GLY A 50 12.02 -1.80 -6.35
CA GLY A 50 12.69 -3.03 -6.75
C GLY A 50 14.16 -3.01 -6.42
N PHE A 51 14.91 -1.92 -6.69
CA PHE A 51 16.29 -1.78 -6.23
C PHE A 51 16.43 -1.98 -4.73
N ALA A 52 15.52 -1.41 -3.92
CA ALA A 52 15.55 -1.63 -2.48
C ALA A 52 15.36 -3.12 -2.10
N LEU A 53 14.45 -3.82 -2.79
CA LEU A 53 14.24 -5.25 -2.59
C LEU A 53 15.47 -6.07 -3.04
N MET A 54 16.06 -5.73 -4.18
CA MET A 54 17.26 -6.38 -4.70
C MET A 54 18.46 -6.15 -3.78
N SER A 55 18.66 -4.95 -3.24
CA SER A 55 19.74 -4.68 -2.28
C SER A 55 19.64 -5.57 -1.05
N VAL A 56 18.43 -5.81 -0.52
CA VAL A 56 18.22 -6.73 0.60
C VAL A 56 18.48 -8.18 0.18
N ALA A 57 17.96 -8.61 -0.99
CA ALA A 57 18.20 -9.95 -1.51
C ALA A 57 19.70 -10.23 -1.69
N ARG A 58 20.44 -9.30 -2.31
CA ARG A 58 21.89 -9.39 -2.53
C ARG A 58 22.69 -9.43 -1.22
N ALA A 59 22.23 -8.77 -0.17
CA ALA A 59 22.88 -8.83 1.15
C ALA A 59 22.77 -10.22 1.81
N LEU A 60 21.84 -11.06 1.35
CA LEU A 60 21.62 -12.43 1.84
C LEU A 60 22.14 -13.49 0.85
N ALA A 61 22.86 -13.08 -0.20
CA ALA A 61 23.40 -14.00 -1.20
C ALA A 61 24.42 -14.97 -0.57
N GLY A 62 24.24 -16.27 -0.80
CA GLY A 62 25.01 -17.34 -0.15
C GLY A 62 24.33 -17.96 1.06
N ASP A 63 23.43 -17.24 1.74
CA ASP A 63 22.54 -17.81 2.77
C ASP A 63 21.20 -18.27 2.17
N ILE A 64 20.76 -17.57 1.12
CA ILE A 64 19.54 -17.85 0.36
C ILE A 64 19.93 -18.08 -1.12
N GLY A 65 19.49 -19.19 -1.69
CA GLY A 65 19.77 -19.54 -3.10
C GLY A 65 18.79 -18.95 -4.12
N GLU A 66 17.55 -18.64 -3.71
CA GLU A 66 16.52 -18.08 -4.58
C GLU A 66 15.63 -17.06 -3.85
N VAL A 67 15.34 -15.93 -4.49
CA VAL A 67 14.36 -14.93 -4.05
C VAL A 67 13.29 -14.75 -5.12
N ARG A 68 12.03 -14.94 -4.73
CA ARG A 68 10.85 -14.71 -5.59
C ARG A 68 10.24 -13.34 -5.30
N VAL A 69 10.18 -12.49 -6.33
CA VAL A 69 9.56 -11.16 -6.27
C VAL A 69 8.12 -11.26 -6.73
N PRO A 70 7.12 -11.13 -5.86
CA PRO A 70 5.72 -11.22 -6.27
C PRO A 70 5.34 -10.05 -7.19
N GLY A 71 4.82 -10.36 -8.38
CA GLY A 71 4.51 -9.34 -9.38
C GLY A 71 3.51 -8.28 -8.92
N THR A 72 3.86 -7.00 -9.07
CA THR A 72 2.93 -5.88 -8.81
C THR A 72 1.84 -5.81 -9.88
N HIS A 73 2.21 -6.07 -11.13
CA HIS A 73 1.35 -6.09 -12.31
C HIS A 73 1.25 -7.52 -12.87
N SER A 74 0.13 -7.85 -13.50
CA SER A 74 0.01 -9.11 -14.26
C SER A 74 0.86 -9.03 -15.53
N LEU A 75 1.12 -10.18 -16.14
CA LEU A 75 1.86 -10.26 -17.42
C LEU A 75 1.24 -9.36 -18.51
N ARG A 76 -0.10 -9.32 -18.61
CA ARG A 76 -0.81 -8.45 -19.56
C ARG A 76 -0.76 -6.94 -19.26
N HIS A 77 -0.43 -6.54 -18.04
CA HIS A 77 -0.50 -5.14 -17.59
C HIS A 77 0.86 -4.58 -17.13
N GLN A 78 1.95 -5.15 -17.66
CA GLN A 78 3.29 -4.65 -17.41
C GLN A 78 3.44 -3.20 -17.87
N LYS A 79 4.19 -2.43 -17.09
CA LYS A 79 4.57 -1.05 -17.40
C LYS A 79 5.84 -0.70 -16.65
N PRO A 80 6.58 0.34 -17.08
CA PRO A 80 7.74 0.81 -16.35
C PRO A 80 7.41 1.05 -14.87
N TRP A 81 8.05 0.27 -14.02
CA TRP A 81 7.84 0.25 -12.58
C TRP A 81 9.15 -0.13 -11.91
N GLY A 82 9.35 0.31 -10.67
CA GLY A 82 10.63 0.11 -9.98
C GLY A 82 11.02 -1.35 -9.73
N SER A 83 10.09 -2.30 -9.89
CA SER A 83 10.30 -3.75 -9.94
C SER A 83 9.56 -4.25 -11.18
N TRP A 84 10.25 -4.99 -12.04
CA TRP A 84 9.75 -5.36 -13.36
C TRP A 84 10.33 -6.70 -13.83
N LEU A 85 9.56 -7.41 -14.67
CA LEU A 85 9.84 -8.74 -15.20
C LEU A 85 11.24 -8.85 -15.81
N ASP A 86 11.64 -7.85 -16.58
CA ASP A 86 12.88 -7.89 -17.35
C ASP A 86 14.09 -7.39 -16.54
N THR A 87 13.88 -6.59 -15.50
CA THR A 87 14.97 -5.96 -14.73
C THR A 87 15.32 -6.70 -13.46
N ASP A 88 14.33 -7.25 -12.76
CA ASP A 88 14.56 -7.91 -11.47
C ASP A 88 15.49 -9.14 -11.62
N PRO A 89 15.32 -10.01 -12.64
CA PRO A 89 16.21 -11.16 -12.82
C PRO A 89 17.67 -10.82 -13.12
N LEU A 90 17.96 -9.61 -13.61
CA LEU A 90 19.33 -9.17 -13.94
C LEU A 90 20.22 -8.99 -12.71
N PHE A 91 19.65 -9.06 -11.50
CA PHE A 91 20.40 -9.04 -10.24
C PHE A 91 20.86 -10.44 -9.78
N SER A 92 20.56 -11.47 -10.56
CA SER A 92 20.98 -12.84 -10.29
C SER A 92 22.48 -13.04 -10.57
N ASP A 93 23.11 -13.94 -9.83
CA ASP A 93 24.44 -14.49 -10.12
C ASP A 93 24.54 -15.93 -9.60
N GLU A 94 25.75 -16.51 -9.61
CA GLU A 94 25.98 -17.89 -9.18
C GLU A 94 25.64 -18.15 -7.70
N ARG A 95 25.51 -17.11 -6.88
CA ARG A 95 25.22 -17.22 -5.44
C ARG A 95 23.75 -17.04 -5.10
N LEU A 96 22.95 -16.45 -6.00
CA LEU A 96 21.55 -16.12 -5.75
C LEU A 96 20.77 -15.96 -7.07
N ALA A 97 19.70 -16.72 -7.22
CA ALA A 97 18.71 -16.55 -8.28
C ALA A 97 17.62 -15.55 -7.84
N ILE A 98 17.33 -14.56 -8.69
CA ILE A 98 16.20 -13.64 -8.50
C ILE A 98 15.16 -13.92 -9.57
N VAL A 99 13.99 -14.37 -9.13
CA VAL A 99 12.88 -14.72 -10.00
C VAL A 99 11.77 -13.70 -9.80
N HIS A 100 11.39 -13.01 -10.88
CA HIS A 100 10.17 -12.20 -10.85
C HIS A 100 8.96 -13.12 -11.03
N ASP A 101 8.23 -13.38 -9.94
CA ASP A 101 7.06 -14.25 -9.89
C ASP A 101 5.83 -13.51 -10.45
N ALA A 102 5.90 -13.22 -11.76
CA ALA A 102 4.78 -12.70 -12.53
C ALA A 102 3.85 -13.83 -12.92
N CYS A 103 2.56 -13.50 -12.94
CA CYS A 103 1.51 -14.40 -13.41
C CYS A 103 0.40 -13.60 -14.06
N GLU A 104 -0.57 -14.29 -14.65
CA GLU A 104 -1.76 -13.66 -15.24
C GLU A 104 -2.72 -13.07 -14.20
N ALA A 105 -2.54 -13.43 -12.92
CA ALA A 105 -3.45 -13.02 -11.85
C ALA A 105 -3.41 -11.50 -11.64
N GLU A 106 -4.57 -10.87 -11.74
CA GLU A 106 -4.73 -9.46 -11.44
C GLU A 106 -4.88 -9.20 -9.94
N ARG A 107 -5.00 -7.91 -9.60
CA ARG A 107 -5.22 -7.47 -8.23
C ARG A 107 -6.44 -8.19 -7.61
N ILE A 108 -7.55 -8.25 -8.33
CA ILE A 108 -8.78 -8.85 -7.84
C ILE A 108 -8.63 -10.35 -7.63
N ASP A 109 -7.94 -11.06 -8.51
CA ASP A 109 -7.70 -12.50 -8.36
C ASP A 109 -6.86 -12.79 -7.12
N LYS A 110 -5.83 -11.97 -6.87
CA LYS A 110 -5.02 -12.06 -5.64
C LYS A 110 -5.89 -11.79 -4.40
N ILE A 111 -6.77 -10.79 -4.43
CA ILE A 111 -7.69 -10.52 -3.32
C ILE A 111 -8.66 -11.67 -3.11
N ARG A 112 -9.28 -12.23 -4.16
CA ARG A 112 -10.16 -13.41 -4.08
C ARG A 112 -9.43 -14.56 -3.40
N ARG A 113 -8.21 -14.89 -3.86
CA ARG A 113 -7.38 -15.99 -3.34
C ARG A 113 -7.07 -15.86 -1.85
N ILE A 114 -6.79 -14.65 -1.36
CA ILE A 114 -6.44 -14.43 0.05
C ILE A 114 -7.63 -14.07 0.94
N SER A 115 -8.82 -13.82 0.36
CA SER A 115 -9.98 -13.34 1.12
C SER A 115 -10.50 -14.32 2.18
N SER A 116 -10.24 -15.61 1.99
CA SER A 116 -10.57 -16.69 2.93
C SER A 116 -9.40 -17.11 3.82
N GLU A 117 -8.21 -16.52 3.67
CA GLU A 117 -7.02 -16.93 4.42
C GLU A 117 -7.01 -16.27 5.81
N PRO A 118 -7.01 -17.05 6.92
CA PRO A 118 -7.06 -16.48 8.27
C PRO A 118 -5.90 -15.53 8.57
N LEU A 119 -4.69 -15.85 8.11
CA LEU A 119 -3.53 -14.97 8.24
C LEU A 119 -3.72 -13.65 7.49
N ALA A 120 -4.31 -13.68 6.30
CA ALA A 120 -4.59 -12.44 5.56
C ALA A 120 -5.67 -11.61 6.25
N GLN A 121 -6.73 -12.24 6.76
CA GLN A 121 -7.79 -11.58 7.52
C GLN A 121 -7.22 -10.84 8.75
N ALA A 122 -6.31 -11.48 9.48
CA ALA A 122 -5.68 -10.90 10.67
C ALA A 122 -4.59 -9.87 10.36
N TYR A 123 -3.83 -10.04 9.27
CA TYR A 123 -2.52 -9.37 9.12
C TYR A 123 -2.28 -8.66 7.77
N LEU A 124 -3.23 -8.63 6.84
CA LEU A 124 -3.04 -8.00 5.53
C LEU A 124 -2.72 -6.50 5.66
N ARG A 125 -1.47 -6.13 5.35
CA ARG A 125 -1.03 -4.73 5.35
C ARG A 125 -0.96 -4.17 3.93
N VAL A 126 -1.87 -3.25 3.63
CA VAL A 126 -1.85 -2.52 2.35
C VAL A 126 -1.39 -1.08 2.52
N CYS A 127 -1.56 -0.51 3.71
CA CYS A 127 -1.31 0.91 3.94
C CYS A 127 0.18 1.29 3.85
N TRP A 128 0.48 2.29 3.01
CA TRP A 128 1.81 2.88 2.89
C TRP A 128 1.94 4.21 3.64
N GLY A 129 0.81 4.80 4.06
CA GLY A 129 0.75 6.13 4.64
C GLY A 129 1.19 6.20 6.11
N LYS A 130 0.92 7.35 6.73
CA LYS A 130 0.91 7.50 8.18
C LYS A 130 -0.35 6.86 8.71
N VAL A 131 -0.21 6.08 9.78
CA VAL A 131 -1.28 5.24 10.29
C VAL A 131 -1.75 5.65 11.68
N ASP A 132 -1.18 6.70 12.29
CA ASP A 132 -1.61 7.29 13.56
C ASP A 132 -1.94 6.23 14.65
N GLY A 133 -1.06 5.22 14.79
CA GLY A 133 -1.21 4.10 15.75
C GLY A 133 -2.01 2.90 15.23
N MET A 134 -2.69 3.02 14.09
CA MET A 134 -3.44 1.94 13.45
C MET A 134 -2.53 1.04 12.60
N TYR A 135 -3.02 -0.13 12.22
CA TYR A 135 -2.32 -1.02 11.29
C TYR A 135 -2.55 -0.63 9.81
N ASN A 136 -3.81 -0.47 9.41
CA ASN A 136 -4.22 0.14 8.15
C ASN A 136 -5.04 1.41 8.42
N CYS A 137 -4.77 2.53 7.75
CA CYS A 137 -5.46 3.80 8.04
C CYS A 137 -6.93 3.87 7.60
N CYS A 138 -7.41 2.91 6.80
CA CYS A 138 -8.76 2.85 6.21
C CYS A 138 -9.25 4.10 5.45
N ARG A 139 -8.34 5.04 5.12
CA ARG A 139 -8.70 6.35 4.53
C ARG A 139 -7.93 6.68 3.26
N CYS A 140 -6.79 6.02 3.03
CA CYS A 140 -6.02 6.21 1.82
C CYS A 140 -6.62 5.39 0.66
N GLU A 141 -6.35 5.82 -0.56
CA GLU A 141 -6.78 5.13 -1.78
C GLU A 141 -6.48 3.62 -1.76
N LYS A 142 -5.27 3.23 -1.31
CA LYS A 142 -4.85 1.84 -1.27
C LYS A 142 -5.59 1.00 -0.21
N CYS A 143 -5.97 1.59 0.91
CA CYS A 143 -6.83 0.93 1.89
C CYS A 143 -8.25 0.80 1.32
N LEU A 144 -8.84 1.92 0.89
CA LEU A 144 -10.23 1.96 0.45
C LEU A 144 -10.48 1.06 -0.75
N ARG A 145 -9.61 1.03 -1.76
CA ARG A 145 -9.76 0.12 -2.91
C ARG A 145 -9.72 -1.36 -2.50
N THR A 146 -8.86 -1.71 -1.54
CA THR A 146 -8.77 -3.09 -1.03
C THR A 146 -10.03 -3.44 -0.23
N MET A 147 -10.48 -2.53 0.63
CA MET A 147 -11.70 -2.71 1.41
C MET A 147 -12.93 -2.82 0.52
N VAL A 148 -13.03 -2.03 -0.56
CA VAL A 148 -14.09 -2.16 -1.57
C VAL A 148 -14.07 -3.53 -2.23
N SER A 149 -12.89 -4.04 -2.62
CA SER A 149 -12.79 -5.39 -3.19
C SER A 149 -13.26 -6.47 -2.20
N LEU A 150 -12.84 -6.38 -0.94
CA LEU A 150 -13.25 -7.31 0.11
C LEU A 150 -14.76 -7.19 0.42
N HIS A 151 -15.31 -5.98 0.40
CA HIS A 151 -16.74 -5.72 0.59
C HIS A 151 -17.58 -6.36 -0.52
N ALA A 152 -17.15 -6.16 -1.77
CA ALA A 152 -17.78 -6.76 -2.94
C ALA A 152 -17.78 -8.30 -2.86
N LEU A 153 -16.76 -8.91 -2.26
CA LEU A 153 -16.67 -10.36 -2.04
C LEU A 153 -17.38 -10.87 -0.78
N ASN A 154 -18.03 -9.98 -0.02
CA ASN A 154 -18.62 -10.30 1.29
C ASN A 154 -17.59 -10.92 2.26
N ARG A 155 -16.38 -10.33 2.27
CA ARG A 155 -15.23 -10.78 3.07
C ARG A 155 -14.63 -9.68 3.94
N LEU A 156 -15.12 -8.44 3.89
CA LEU A 156 -14.50 -7.33 4.62
C LEU A 156 -14.61 -7.48 6.14
N GLU A 157 -15.74 -7.97 6.65
CA GLU A 157 -16.00 -8.07 8.10
C GLU A 157 -15.05 -9.03 8.82
N GLN A 158 -14.49 -10.00 8.11
CA GLN A 158 -13.51 -10.94 8.66
C GLN A 158 -12.12 -10.31 8.83
N PHE A 159 -11.85 -9.16 8.20
CA PHE A 159 -10.52 -8.54 8.24
C PHE A 159 -10.36 -7.60 9.43
N THR A 160 -9.90 -8.13 10.56
CA THR A 160 -9.62 -7.35 11.78
C THR A 160 -8.50 -6.31 11.60
N CYS A 161 -7.66 -6.47 10.57
CA CYS A 161 -6.60 -5.53 10.22
C CYS A 161 -7.09 -4.20 9.62
N PHE A 162 -8.41 -4.03 9.37
CA PHE A 162 -9.04 -2.77 8.97
C PHE A 162 -9.94 -2.22 10.10
N PRO A 163 -9.41 -1.44 11.05
CA PRO A 163 -10.11 -1.09 12.28
C PRO A 163 -11.17 0.03 12.14
N LEU A 164 -11.49 0.47 10.92
CA LEU A 164 -12.53 1.48 10.65
C LEU A 164 -13.43 1.01 9.52
N PRO A 165 -14.73 1.38 9.54
CA PRO A 165 -15.69 0.95 8.54
C PRO A 165 -15.37 1.52 7.14
N LEU A 166 -15.87 0.81 6.12
CA LEU A 166 -15.86 1.31 4.74
C LEU A 166 -16.96 2.35 4.56
N GLU A 167 -16.57 3.62 4.46
CA GLU A 167 -17.51 4.72 4.27
C GLU A 167 -17.58 5.16 2.81
N THR A 168 -18.77 5.09 2.21
CA THR A 168 -19.04 5.56 0.83
C THR A 168 -18.58 7.00 0.60
N ARG A 169 -18.71 7.86 1.61
CA ARG A 169 -18.25 9.26 1.58
C ARG A 169 -16.74 9.35 1.37
N ASP A 170 -15.97 8.49 2.02
CA ASP A 170 -14.52 8.52 1.99
C ASP A 170 -14.00 7.96 0.66
N VAL A 171 -14.65 6.93 0.12
CA VAL A 171 -14.43 6.46 -1.26
C VAL A 171 -14.64 7.61 -2.25
N ALA A 172 -15.79 8.27 -2.21
CA ALA A 172 -16.10 9.40 -3.11
C ALA A 172 -15.08 10.55 -3.01
N ARG A 173 -14.52 10.80 -1.82
CA ARG A 173 -13.58 11.90 -1.54
C ARG A 173 -12.13 11.58 -1.86
N THR A 174 -11.82 10.32 -2.16
CA THR A 174 -10.48 9.87 -2.51
C THR A 174 -10.02 10.54 -3.80
N LEU A 175 -8.79 11.06 -3.82
CA LEU A 175 -8.24 11.81 -4.95
C LEU A 175 -7.22 10.94 -5.69
N LEU A 176 -7.39 10.79 -7.00
CA LEU A 176 -6.48 10.07 -7.89
C LEU A 176 -5.66 11.08 -8.71
N PRO A 177 -4.41 11.40 -8.32
CA PRO A 177 -3.60 12.38 -9.03
C PRO A 177 -2.90 11.85 -10.28
N ARG A 178 -3.10 10.58 -10.62
CA ARG A 178 -2.40 9.89 -11.71
C ARG A 178 -3.35 8.94 -12.41
N ASP A 179 -3.20 8.83 -13.72
CA ASP A 179 -4.09 8.04 -14.56
C ASP A 179 -3.97 6.53 -14.27
N GLY A 180 -2.76 6.02 -14.10
CA GLY A 180 -2.50 4.60 -13.79
C GLY A 180 -3.04 4.08 -12.44
N LEU A 181 -3.80 4.88 -11.69
CA LEU A 181 -4.58 4.43 -10.52
C LEU A 181 -6.04 4.11 -10.87
N ARG A 182 -6.53 4.53 -12.05
CA ARG A 182 -7.93 4.38 -12.45
C ARG A 182 -8.33 2.95 -12.80
N ILE A 183 -7.38 2.16 -13.32
CA ILE A 183 -7.59 0.71 -13.57
C ILE A 183 -8.14 -0.02 -12.34
N TYR A 184 -7.62 0.28 -11.15
CA TYR A 184 -8.10 -0.35 -9.90
C TYR A 184 -9.54 0.03 -9.54
N LEU A 185 -10.01 1.20 -9.96
CA LEU A 185 -11.40 1.62 -9.75
C LEU A 185 -12.35 0.90 -10.69
N GLU A 186 -11.94 0.72 -11.94
CA GLU A 186 -12.72 -0.01 -12.94
C GLU A 186 -12.90 -1.46 -12.50
N GLU A 187 -11.82 -2.10 -12.06
CA GLU A 187 -11.85 -3.43 -11.42
C GLU A 187 -12.82 -3.48 -10.22
N ASN A 188 -12.80 -2.47 -9.35
CA ASN A 188 -13.69 -2.38 -8.18
C ASN A 188 -15.16 -2.18 -8.56
N ILE A 189 -15.45 -1.33 -9.55
CA ILE A 189 -16.81 -1.09 -10.04
C ILE A 189 -17.36 -2.37 -10.66
N GLU A 190 -16.56 -3.05 -11.47
CA GLU A 190 -16.97 -4.28 -12.13
C GLU A 190 -17.22 -5.39 -11.10
N LEU A 191 -16.31 -5.56 -10.14
CA LEU A 191 -16.49 -6.54 -9.07
C LEU A 191 -17.76 -6.28 -8.24
N LEU A 192 -18.06 -5.02 -7.92
CA LEU A 192 -19.30 -4.65 -7.23
C LEU A 192 -20.54 -4.94 -8.08
N ARG A 193 -20.53 -4.61 -9.38
CA ARG A 193 -21.67 -4.92 -10.26
C ARG A 193 -21.95 -6.41 -10.35
N GLN A 194 -20.90 -7.23 -10.34
CA GLN A 194 -21.01 -8.68 -10.43
C GLN A 194 -21.54 -9.31 -9.13
N ASN A 195 -21.12 -8.82 -7.97
CA ASN A 195 -21.35 -9.50 -6.69
C ASN A 195 -22.33 -8.79 -5.76
N ARG A 196 -22.48 -7.46 -5.88
CA ARG A 196 -23.30 -6.59 -5.02
C ARG A 196 -23.93 -5.42 -5.79
N PRO A 197 -24.72 -5.67 -6.85
CA PRO A 197 -25.32 -4.62 -7.68
C PRO A 197 -26.28 -3.69 -6.91
N GLU A 198 -26.75 -4.10 -5.74
CA GLU A 198 -27.56 -3.30 -4.81
C GLU A 198 -26.79 -2.13 -4.18
N GLU A 199 -25.45 -2.17 -4.15
CA GLU A 199 -24.55 -1.15 -3.59
C GLU A 199 -24.41 0.09 -4.49
N ARG A 200 -25.53 0.63 -4.95
CA ARG A 200 -25.62 1.73 -5.93
C ARG A 200 -24.87 2.98 -5.47
N ALA A 201 -24.93 3.29 -4.17
CA ALA A 201 -24.25 4.45 -3.60
C ALA A 201 -22.72 4.31 -3.67
N LEU A 202 -22.19 3.11 -3.41
CA LEU A 202 -20.75 2.84 -3.47
C LEU A 202 -20.24 2.82 -4.91
N ILE A 203 -21.00 2.21 -5.82
CA ILE A 203 -20.71 2.27 -7.27
C ILE A 203 -20.69 3.72 -7.75
N ALA A 204 -21.67 4.53 -7.38
CA ALA A 204 -21.72 5.96 -7.73
C ALA A 204 -20.53 6.74 -7.14
N ALA A 205 -20.08 6.40 -5.93
CA ALA A 205 -18.90 7.01 -5.31
C ALA A 205 -17.61 6.72 -6.12
N LEU A 206 -17.42 5.47 -6.56
CA LEU A 206 -16.29 5.08 -7.42
C LEU A 206 -16.37 5.76 -8.80
N GLN A 207 -17.55 5.79 -9.42
CA GLN A 207 -17.76 6.50 -10.68
C GLN A 207 -17.46 8.00 -10.56
N ARG A 208 -17.86 8.63 -9.45
CA ARG A 208 -17.52 10.04 -9.16
C ARG A 208 -16.02 10.25 -9.02
N GLN A 209 -15.32 9.28 -8.43
CA GLN A 209 -13.86 9.31 -8.31
C GLN A 209 -13.20 9.19 -9.69
N LEU A 210 -13.68 8.26 -10.53
CA LEU A 210 -13.19 8.00 -11.88
C LEU A 210 -13.39 9.22 -12.81
N ARG A 211 -14.61 9.78 -12.81
CA ARG A 211 -14.99 10.96 -13.62
C ARG A 211 -14.30 12.25 -13.18
N ARG A 212 -13.68 12.28 -12.00
CA ARG A 212 -12.97 13.49 -11.53
C ARG A 212 -11.77 13.76 -12.44
N PRO A 213 -11.64 14.96 -13.03
CA PRO A 213 -10.46 15.30 -13.82
C PRO A 213 -9.19 15.24 -12.98
N ILE A 214 -8.11 14.70 -13.56
CA ILE A 214 -6.82 14.52 -12.86
C ILE A 214 -6.28 15.87 -12.36
N TRP A 215 -6.36 16.93 -13.19
CA TRP A 215 -5.90 18.27 -12.81
C TRP A 215 -6.62 18.78 -11.55
N LEU A 216 -7.92 18.49 -11.40
CA LEU A 216 -8.70 18.90 -10.24
C LEU A 216 -8.29 18.09 -8.99
N ALA A 217 -8.02 16.80 -9.15
CA ALA A 217 -7.50 15.97 -8.06
C ALA A 217 -6.12 16.45 -7.58
N VAL A 218 -5.22 16.78 -8.53
CA VAL A 218 -3.90 17.36 -8.25
C VAL A 218 -4.04 18.70 -7.52
N LEU A 219 -4.89 19.60 -8.03
CA LEU A 219 -5.14 20.91 -7.42
C LEU A 219 -5.64 20.76 -5.97
N ARG A 220 -6.67 19.92 -5.75
CA ARG A 220 -7.22 19.65 -4.41
C ARG A 220 -6.17 19.06 -3.47
N LEU A 221 -5.31 18.17 -3.94
CA LEU A 221 -4.20 17.64 -3.13
C LEU A 221 -3.18 18.70 -2.77
N LYS A 222 -2.81 19.59 -3.71
CA LYS A 222 -1.93 20.74 -3.44
C LYS A 222 -2.51 21.63 -2.35
N TRP A 223 -3.78 22.01 -2.46
CA TRP A 223 -4.47 22.81 -1.43
C TRP A 223 -4.56 22.09 -0.09
N ARG A 224 -4.93 20.81 -0.05
CA ARG A 224 -4.94 20.00 1.19
C ARG A 224 -3.57 20.03 1.88
N LYS A 225 -2.49 19.84 1.13
CA LYS A 225 -1.11 19.92 1.67
C LYS A 225 -0.78 21.31 2.18
N ARG A 226 -1.16 22.38 1.45
CA ARG A 226 -0.95 23.77 1.87
C ARG A 226 -1.68 24.08 3.18
N PHE A 227 -2.96 23.73 3.29
CA PHE A 227 -3.72 23.90 4.53
C PHE A 227 -3.16 23.09 5.70
N ALA A 228 -2.72 21.85 5.47
CA ALA A 228 -2.07 21.05 6.51
C ALA A 228 -0.77 21.70 7.02
N ARG A 229 0.04 22.28 6.13
CA ARG A 229 1.25 23.04 6.50
C ARG A 229 0.91 24.27 7.32
N LEU A 230 -0.08 25.06 6.90
CA LEU A 230 -0.54 26.25 7.62
C LEU A 230 -1.03 25.89 9.03
N LYS A 231 -1.91 24.88 9.15
CA LYS A 231 -2.37 24.38 10.46
C LYS A 231 -1.20 23.93 11.35
N GLY A 232 -0.21 23.26 10.76
CA GLY A 232 1.01 22.85 11.48
C GLY A 232 1.92 24.01 11.90
N HIS A 233 1.87 25.14 11.19
CA HIS A 233 2.59 26.36 11.58
C HIS A 233 1.86 27.07 12.73
N PHE A 234 0.55 27.27 12.61
CA PHE A 234 -0.27 27.84 13.69
C PHE A 234 -0.16 27.04 14.99
N ARG A 235 -0.24 25.70 14.94
CA ARG A 235 -0.05 24.83 16.11
C ARG A 235 1.32 24.98 16.77
N ARG A 236 2.37 25.33 16.01
CA ARG A 236 3.71 25.56 16.55
C ARG A 236 3.83 26.95 17.18
N LEU A 237 3.16 27.95 16.62
CA LEU A 237 3.08 29.30 17.20
C LEU A 237 2.30 29.29 18.52
N THR A 238 1.14 28.62 18.57
CA THR A 238 0.35 28.53 19.81
C THR A 238 1.06 27.74 20.92
N ARG A 239 1.81 26.68 20.58
CA ARG A 239 2.65 25.95 21.55
C ARG A 239 3.86 26.75 22.05
N ARG A 240 4.41 27.65 21.24
CA ARG A 240 5.49 28.56 21.66
C ARG A 240 4.98 29.73 22.51
N GLY A 241 3.72 30.13 22.34
CA GLY A 241 3.06 31.11 23.21
C GLY A 241 2.75 30.54 24.59
N ALA A 242 2.18 29.32 24.66
CA ALA A 242 1.83 28.66 25.93
C ALA A 242 3.03 28.20 26.79
N GLY A 243 4.27 28.32 26.27
CA GLY A 243 5.51 28.02 27.00
C GLY A 243 6.26 29.24 27.52
N ARG A 244 5.67 30.45 27.45
CA ARG A 244 6.26 31.68 27.99
C ARG A 244 5.58 32.18 29.27
N ASP A 245 4.54 31.50 29.75
CA ASP A 245 3.78 31.89 30.95
C ASP A 245 4.11 31.01 32.19
N LEU A 246 5.28 30.37 32.22
CA LEU A 246 5.77 29.55 33.34
C LEU A 246 7.26 29.82 33.64
N GLU A 247 7.63 31.10 33.75
CA GLU A 247 8.84 31.56 34.46
C GLU A 247 8.45 32.58 35.53
#